data_AF-X1KEE5-F1
#
_entry.id   AF-X1KEE5-F1
#
_cell.length_a   1.000
_cell.length_b   1.000
_cell.length_c   1.000
_cell.angle_alpha   90.00
_cell.angle_beta   90.00
_cell.angle_gamma   90.00
#
_symmetry.space_group_name_H-M   'P 1'
#
loop_
_entity.id
_entity.type
_entity.pdbx_description
1 polymer ?
#
loop_
_entity_poly.entity_id
_entity_poly.type
_entity_poly.pdbx_seq_one_letter_code
_entity_poly.pdbx_strand_id
1 'polypeptide(L)' 'GCNMALPKRVLFQVGLFDEKLMPGEDVELAYRIRKAGYKIKYAPYAPVVHQRKISFKTFLSRQMEEFPQPGI' A
#
# COMPACT_ATOMS: atom_id res chain seq x y z
N GLY A 1 -0.11 2.81 -1.18
CA GLY A 1 -1.17 3.43 -0.35
C GLY A 1 -1.60 4.79 -0.88
N CYS A 2 -2.90 5.09 -0.93
CA CYS A 2 -3.42 6.33 -1.59
C CYS A 2 -4.10 7.34 -0.66
N ASN A 3 -4.19 7.09 0.66
CA ASN A 3 -4.78 8.06 1.61
C ASN A 3 -4.27 7.83 3.04
N MET A 4 -3.01 8.18 3.31
CA MET A 4 -2.39 8.01 4.62
C MET A 4 -1.63 9.27 5.02
N ALA A 5 -1.74 9.64 6.30
CA ALA A 5 -0.94 10.69 6.91
C ALA A 5 -0.21 10.12 8.13
N LEU A 6 1.07 10.43 8.25
CA LEU A 6 1.91 9.97 9.36
C LEU A 6 2.91 11.06 9.76
N PRO A 7 3.29 11.15 11.05
CA PRO A 7 4.30 12.10 11.49
C PRO A 7 5.66 11.77 10.86
N LYS A 8 6.36 12.80 10.36
CA LYS A 8 7.72 12.66 9.81
C LYS A 8 8.64 11.87 10.74
N ARG A 9 8.64 12.21 12.03
CA ARG A 9 9.47 11.51 13.05
C ARG A 9 9.25 10.00 13.11
N VAL A 10 8.02 9.53 12.89
CA VAL A 10 7.69 8.10 12.93
C VAL A 10 8.29 7.42 11.71
N LEU A 11 8.17 8.03 10.53
CA LEU A 11 8.75 7.51 9.29
C LEU A 11 10.28 7.37 9.39
N PHE A 12 10.97 8.38 9.93
CA PHE A 12 12.42 8.30 10.14
C PHE A 12 12.81 7.28 11.22
N GLN A 13 11.97 7.08 12.23
CA GLN A 13 12.22 6.10 13.29
C GLN A 13 12.09 4.66 12.79
N VAL A 14 11.04 4.34 12.02
CA VAL A 14 10.79 2.96 11.57
C VAL A 14 11.54 2.58 10.31
N GLY A 15 12.11 3.57 9.61
CA GLY A 15 12.71 3.44 8.28
C GLY A 15 11.73 3.88 7.18
N LEU A 16 12.25 4.37 6.06
CA LEU A 16 11.46 4.82 4.91
C LEU A 16 10.69 3.64 4.24
N PHE A 17 10.08 3.88 3.08
CA PHE A 17 9.48 2.81 2.28
C PHE A 17 10.56 1.86 1.75
N ASP A 18 10.21 0.57 1.60
CA ASP A 18 11.07 -0.38 0.91
C ASP A 18 10.79 -0.31 -0.59
N GLU A 19 11.76 0.20 -1.35
CA GLU A 19 11.67 0.37 -2.81
C GLU A 19 11.64 -0.97 -3.57
N LYS A 20 11.92 -2.09 -2.91
CA LYS A 20 11.85 -3.42 -3.52
C LYS A 20 10.43 -3.99 -3.56
N LEU A 21 9.50 -3.42 -2.80
CA LEU A 21 8.12 -3.89 -2.69
C LEU A 21 7.20 -2.99 -3.51
N MET A 22 6.93 -3.36 -4.75
CA MET A 22 5.90 -2.71 -5.57
C MET A 22 5.07 -3.81 -6.26
N PRO A 23 3.85 -4.13 -5.77
CA PRO A 23 3.10 -3.50 -4.67
C PRO A 23 3.41 -4.06 -3.27
N GLY A 24 3.03 -3.33 -2.22
CA GLY A 24 2.97 -3.81 -0.84
C GLY A 24 3.84 -3.05 0.16
N GLU A 25 4.56 -2.03 -0.32
CA GLU A 25 5.40 -1.15 0.49
C GLU A 25 4.63 -0.47 1.63
N ASP A 26 3.36 -0.14 1.41
CA ASP A 26 2.51 0.52 2.39
C ASP A 26 2.05 -0.41 3.51
N VAL A 27 1.75 -1.67 3.19
CA VAL A 27 1.40 -2.71 4.16
C VAL A 27 2.60 -3.07 5.03
N GLU A 28 3.78 -3.23 4.42
CA GLU A 28 5.02 -3.50 5.14
C GLU A 28 5.37 -2.35 6.09
N LEU A 29 5.30 -1.10 5.63
CA LEU A 29 5.52 0.07 6.47
C LEU A 29 4.52 0.13 7.63
N ALA A 30 3.23 -0.14 7.38
CA ALA A 30 2.20 -0.18 8.41
C ALA A 30 2.48 -1.26 9.47
N TYR A 31 3.02 -2.42 9.05
CA TYR A 31 3.46 -3.46 9.96
C TYR A 31 4.60 -2.98 10.88
N ARG A 32 5.64 -2.34 10.33
CA ARG A 32 6.74 -1.76 11.14
C ARG A 32 6.26 -0.69 12.11
N ILE A 33 5.36 0.20 11.67
CA ILE A 33 4.76 1.24 12.53
C ILE A 33 4.01 0.61 13.71
N ARG A 34 3.21 -0.44 13.48
CA ARG A 34 2.52 -1.16 14.56
C ARG A 34 3.50 -1.87 15.49
N LYS A 35 4.54 -2.50 14.96
CA LYS A 35 5.58 -3.19 15.75
C LYS A 35 6.35 -2.22 16.65
N ALA A 36 6.52 -0.96 16.21
CA ALA A 36 7.12 0.11 17.00
C ALA A 36 6.18 0.70 18.09
N GLY A 37 4.99 0.13 18.29
CA GLY A 37 4.05 0.52 19.35
C GLY A 37 3.06 1.63 18.97
N TYR A 38 3.07 2.09 17.72
CA TYR A 38 2.13 3.11 17.25
C TYR A 38 0.78 2.51 16.87
N LYS A 39 -0.29 3.29 17.06
CA LYS A 39 -1.64 2.94 16.63
C LYS A 39 -1.92 3.50 15.26
N ILE A 40 -2.46 2.68 14.38
CA ILE A 40 -3.02 3.10 13.09
C ILE A 40 -4.52 3.27 13.29
N LYS A 41 -5.07 4.44 12.93
CA LYS A 41 -6.49 4.76 13.06
C LYS A 41 -7.07 5.13 11.71
N TYR A 42 -8.33 4.74 11.50
CA TYR A 42 -9.11 5.18 10.36
C TYR A 42 -9.64 6.60 10.58
N ALA A 43 -9.58 7.43 9.54
CA ALA A 43 -10.05 8.81 9.55
C ALA A 43 -11.32 8.95 8.68
N PRO A 44 -12.53 8.77 9.26
CA PRO A 44 -13.79 8.75 8.49
C PRO A 44 -14.12 10.10 7.82
N TYR A 45 -13.58 11.20 8.33
CA TYR A 45 -13.82 12.55 7.84
C TYR A 45 -12.82 13.01 6.76
N ALA A 46 -11.89 12.15 6.34
CA ALA A 46 -10.92 12.44 5.29
C ALA A 46 -11.09 11.50 4.07
N PRO A 47 -12.28 11.46 3.44
CA PRO A 47 -12.48 10.63 2.25
C PRO A 47 -11.72 11.20 1.05
N VAL A 48 -11.20 10.30 0.21
CA VAL A 48 -10.66 10.65 -1.11
C VAL A 48 -11.31 9.77 -2.17
N VAL A 49 -11.54 10.32 -3.36
CA VAL A 49 -12.13 9.57 -4.48
C VAL A 49 -11.01 8.92 -5.29
N HIS A 50 -10.95 7.58 -5.24
CA HIS A 50 -10.02 6.83 -6.06
C HIS A 50 -10.64 6.55 -7.44
N GLN A 51 -10.32 7.37 -8.44
CA GLN A 51 -10.83 7.20 -9.80
C GLN A 51 -10.08 6.06 -10.52
N ARG A 52 -10.70 4.88 -10.54
CA ARG A 52 -10.18 3.72 -11.27
C ARG A 52 -10.88 3.59 -12.63
N LYS A 53 -10.22 4.03 -13.70
CA LYS A 53 -10.64 3.71 -15.08
C LYS A 53 -10.14 2.31 -15.40
N ILE A 54 -10.92 1.29 -15.07
CA ILE A 54 -10.58 -0.11 -15.37
C ILE A 54 -11.66 -0.67 -16.29
N SER A 55 -11.27 -1.00 -17.52
CA SER A 55 -12.03 -1.93 -18.34
C SER A 55 -11.73 -3.35 -17.87
N PHE A 56 -12.67 -4.28 -18.02
CA PHE A 56 -12.50 -5.70 -17.66
C PHE A 56 -11.22 -6.29 -18.26
N LYS A 57 -10.87 -5.87 -19.49
CA LYS A 57 -9.63 -6.28 -20.19
C LYS A 57 -8.36 -5.79 -19.49
N THR A 58 -8.35 -4.55 -19.00
CA THR A 58 -7.22 -3.92 -18.28
C THR A 58 -7.06 -4.46 -16.86
N PHE A 59 -8.17 -4.89 -16.24
CA PHE A 59 -8.15 -5.56 -14.93
C PHE A 59 -7.50 -6.95 -15.04
N LEU A 60 -7.94 -7.77 -15.99
CA LEU A 60 -7.42 -9.12 -16.20
C LEU A 60 -5.93 -9.13 -16.58
N SER A 61 -5.53 -8.26 -17.50
CA SER A 61 -4.12 -8.19 -17.93
C SER A 61 -3.18 -7.85 -16.77
N ARG A 62 -3.56 -6.92 -15.89
CA ARG A 62 -2.79 -6.59 -14.68
C ARG A 62 -2.69 -7.76 -13.69
N GLN A 63 -3.78 -8.48 -13.45
CA GLN A 63 -3.73 -9.65 -12.56
C GLN A 63 -2.89 -10.80 -13.13
N MET A 64 -2.91 -11.00 -14.46
CA MET A 64 -2.12 -12.06 -15.10
C MET A 64 -0.62 -11.73 -15.16
N GLU A 65 -0.25 -10.45 -15.23
CA GLU A 65 1.14 -9.99 -15.21
C GLU A 65 1.75 -10.07 -13.80
N GLU A 66 0.93 -9.85 -12.76
CA GLU A 66 1.33 -9.87 -11.34
C GLU A 66 1.44 -11.31 -10.77
N PHE A 67 0.74 -12.27 -11.38
CA PHE A 67 0.80 -13.70 -11.05
C PHE A 67 1.03 -14.52 -12.33
N PRO A 68 2.29 -14.62 -12.82
CA PRO A 68 2.59 -15.57 -13.89
C PRO A 68 2.22 -16.96 -13.39
N GLN A 69 1.31 -17.63 -14.12
CA GLN A 69 0.93 -19.01 -13.82
C GLN A 69 2.24 -19.83 -13.72
N PRO A 70 2.49 -20.57 -12.63
CA PRO A 70 3.57 -21.56 -12.66
C PRO A 70 3.28 -22.46 -13.85
N GLY A 71 4.25 -22.52 -14.77
CA GLY A 71 4.12 -23.30 -15.99
C GLY A 71 3.63 -24.71 -15.67
N ILE A 72 2.70 -25.19 -16.50
CA ILE A 72 2.29 -26.60 -16.54
C ILE A 72 3.54 -27.47 -16.73
#